data_AF-A0A5P9Q3S4-F1
#
_entry.id   AF-A0A5P9Q3S4-F1
#
_cell.length_a   1.000
_cell.length_b   1.000
_cell.length_c   1.000
_cell.angle_alpha   90.00
_cell.angle_beta   90.00
_cell.angle_gamma   90.00
#
_symmetry.space_group_name_H-M   'P 1'
#
loop_
_entity.id
_entity.type
_entity.pdbx_description
1 polymer ?
#
loop_
_entity_poly.entity_id
_entity_poly.type
_entity_poly.pdbx_seq_one_letter_code
_entity_poly.pdbx_strand_id
1 'polypeptide(L)'
;KKHVEWLQNGVDEEGQEFKWKQLVKRGVIELLDADEEETVMISMTPEDLENSRRIEGGGYVSNVNDPDWDPSGTARVKSVPNIHTWTHCEIHPSMILGICASIIPFPDHN
;
A
#
# COMPACT_ATOMS: atom_id res chain seq x y z
N LYS A 1 2.76 -9.70 14.59
CA LYS A 1 2.08 -10.36 13.44
C LYS A 1 0.79 -11.12 13.82
N LYS A 2 0.36 -11.12 15.10
CA LYS A 2 -0.87 -11.81 15.54
C LYS A 2 -2.13 -11.47 14.73
N HIS A 3 -2.34 -10.19 14.38
CA HIS A 3 -3.49 -9.77 13.58
C HIS A 3 -3.51 -10.36 12.15
N VAL A 4 -2.34 -10.71 11.58
CA VAL A 4 -2.24 -11.37 10.27
C VAL A 4 -2.71 -12.82 10.38
N GLU A 5 -2.28 -13.52 11.42
CA GLU A 5 -2.68 -14.90 11.69
C GLU A 5 -4.19 -14.99 11.98
N TRP A 6 -4.74 -14.04 12.76
CA TRP A 6 -6.19 -13.97 13.00
C TRP A 6 -6.99 -13.69 11.73
N LEU A 7 -6.46 -12.84 10.83
CA LEU A 7 -7.10 -12.57 9.55
C LEU A 7 -7.11 -13.80 8.63
N GLN A 8 -6.02 -14.58 8.62
CA GLN A 8 -5.93 -15.83 7.85
C GLN A 8 -6.87 -16.92 8.40
N ASN A 9 -6.95 -17.03 9.73
CA ASN A 9 -7.79 -18.02 10.40
C ASN A 9 -9.27 -17.60 10.49
N GLY A 10 -9.56 -16.30 10.30
CA GLY A 10 -10.90 -15.72 10.43
C GLY A 10 -11.41 -15.58 11.88
N VAL A 11 -10.60 -15.99 12.86
CA VAL A 11 -10.92 -15.96 14.29
C VAL A 11 -9.72 -15.49 15.11
N ASP A 12 -9.98 -14.85 16.24
CA ASP A 12 -8.96 -14.48 17.21
C ASP A 12 -8.65 -15.61 18.22
N GLU A 13 -7.73 -15.35 19.16
CA GLU A 13 -7.33 -16.30 20.21
C GLU A 13 -8.48 -16.69 21.15
N GLU A 14 -9.58 -15.92 21.18
CA GLU A 14 -10.76 -16.15 22.01
C GLU A 14 -11.90 -16.83 21.22
N GLY A 15 -11.67 -17.16 19.94
CA GLY A 15 -12.66 -17.76 19.06
C GLY A 15 -13.71 -16.77 18.51
N GLN A 16 -13.48 -15.46 18.64
CA GLN A 16 -14.35 -14.44 18.06
C GLN A 16 -14.02 -14.19 16.59
N GLU A 17 -15.02 -13.85 15.78
CA GLU A 17 -14.82 -13.56 14.36
C GLU A 17 -13.90 -12.35 14.14
N PHE A 18 -12.81 -12.57 13.40
CA PHE A 18 -11.84 -11.54 13.03
C PHE A 18 -12.03 -11.13 11.57
N LYS A 19 -12.84 -10.08 11.38
CA LYS A 19 -13.21 -9.51 10.05
C LYS A 19 -12.96 -8.00 10.01
N TRP A 20 -13.38 -7.35 8.93
CA TRP A 20 -13.22 -5.89 8.68
C TRP A 20 -13.49 -5.00 9.91
N LYS A 21 -14.61 -5.19 10.60
CA LYS A 21 -14.99 -4.38 11.77
C LYS A 21 -13.93 -4.42 12.89
N GLN A 22 -13.28 -5.57 13.08
CA GLN A 22 -12.22 -5.73 14.08
C GLN A 22 -10.91 -5.08 13.64
N LEU A 23 -10.62 -5.07 12.33
CA LEU A 23 -9.46 -4.36 11.78
C LEU A 23 -9.58 -2.85 12.04
N VAL A 24 -10.76 -2.27 11.78
CA VAL A 24 -11.03 -0.85 12.09
C VAL A 24 -10.94 -0.60 13.60
N LYS A 25 -11.65 -1.41 14.41
CA LYS A 25 -11.70 -1.23 15.87
C LYS A 25 -10.34 -1.32 16.54
N ARG A 26 -9.43 -2.14 16.00
CA ARG A 26 -8.07 -2.31 16.53
C ARG A 26 -7.05 -1.31 15.93
N GLY A 27 -7.47 -0.42 15.04
CA GLY A 27 -6.59 0.57 14.40
C GLY A 27 -5.60 -0.03 13.42
N VAL A 28 -5.90 -1.20 12.84
CA VAL A 28 -5.07 -1.79 11.76
C VAL A 28 -5.35 -1.11 10.43
N ILE A 29 -6.59 -0.67 10.24
CA ILE A 29 -7.02 0.13 9.09
C ILE A 29 -7.73 1.38 9.62
N GLU A 30 -7.58 2.48 8.90
CA GLU A 30 -8.19 3.78 9.20
C GLU A 30 -8.99 4.23 7.98
N LEU A 31 -10.16 4.82 8.23
CA LEU A 31 -10.98 5.44 7.18
C LEU A 31 -10.63 6.92 7.19
N LEU A 32 -9.96 7.38 6.15
CA LEU A 32 -9.58 8.78 5.99
C LEU A 32 -10.69 9.54 5.27
N ASP A 33 -10.98 10.74 5.76
CA ASP A 33 -11.81 11.68 5.03
C ASP A 33 -10.99 12.51 4.01
N ALA A 34 -11.70 13.29 3.18
CA ALA A 34 -11.08 14.07 2.13
C ALA A 34 -10.26 15.27 2.64
N ASP A 35 -10.59 15.80 3.82
CA ASP A 35 -9.87 16.93 4.40
C ASP A 35 -8.54 16.45 5.03
N GLU A 36 -8.52 15.24 5.59
CA GLU A 36 -7.32 14.61 6.14
C GLU A 36 -6.27 14.30 5.05
N GLU A 37 -6.68 14.03 3.81
CA GLU A 37 -5.79 13.72 2.67
C GLU A 37 -4.70 14.77 2.46
N GLU A 38 -4.98 16.05 2.74
CA GLU A 38 -4.01 17.15 2.55
C GLU A 38 -2.83 17.11 3.53
N THR A 39 -2.98 16.38 4.64
CA THR A 39 -2.00 16.38 5.74
C THR A 39 -1.32 15.03 5.96
N VAL A 40 -1.94 13.95 5.47
CA VAL A 40 -1.38 12.61 5.54
C VAL A 40 -0.44 12.32 4.38
N MET A 41 0.33 11.25 4.53
CA MET A 41 1.29 10.80 3.56
C MET A 41 1.10 9.31 3.32
N ILE A 42 0.66 8.96 2.10
CA ILE A 42 0.19 7.62 1.73
C ILE A 42 1.15 6.99 0.72
N SER A 43 1.76 5.86 1.08
CA SER A 43 2.58 5.08 0.14
C SER A 43 1.68 4.29 -0.81
N MET A 44 1.98 4.30 -2.11
CA MET A 44 1.19 3.61 -3.12
C MET A 44 1.42 2.10 -3.13
N THR A 45 2.62 1.67 -2.74
CA THR A 45 2.99 0.25 -2.65
C THR A 45 3.79 -0.03 -1.37
N PRO A 46 3.74 -1.27 -0.84
CA PRO A 46 4.59 -1.65 0.28
C PRO A 46 6.09 -1.63 -0.06
N GLU A 47 6.45 -1.69 -1.34
CA GLU A 47 7.84 -1.54 -1.80
C GLU A 47 8.37 -0.13 -1.49
N ASP A 48 7.52 0.89 -1.64
CA ASP A 48 7.89 2.29 -1.35
C ASP A 48 8.24 2.48 0.14
N LEU A 49 7.53 1.79 1.05
CA LEU A 49 7.83 1.80 2.48
C LEU A 49 9.18 1.16 2.81
N GLU A 50 9.50 0.04 2.15
CA GLU A 50 10.78 -0.65 2.33
C GLU A 50 11.95 0.20 1.80
N ASN A 51 11.76 0.86 0.65
CA ASN A 51 12.73 1.79 0.10
C ASN A 51 12.96 3.00 1.04
N SER A 52 11.88 3.57 1.59
CA SER A 52 11.96 4.65 2.60
C SER A 52 12.79 4.24 3.82
N ARG A 53 12.52 3.05 4.37
CA ARG A 53 13.25 2.50 5.53
C ARG A 53 14.75 2.34 5.24
N ARG A 54 15.12 1.93 4.03
CA ARG A 54 16.52 1.75 3.62
C ARG A 54 17.25 3.08 3.50
N ILE A 55 16.60 4.11 2.95
CA ILE A 55 17.15 5.47 2.85
C ILE A 55 17.40 6.03 4.25
N GLU A 56 16.44 5.91 5.16
CA GLU A 56 16.56 6.38 6.55
C GLU A 56 17.73 5.71 7.30
N GLY A 57 17.99 4.43 7.03
CA GLY A 57 19.11 3.69 7.59
C GLY A 57 20.50 4.07 7.03
N GLY A 58 20.59 5.09 6.17
CA GLY A 58 21.83 5.49 5.49
C GLY A 58 22.22 4.59 4.32
N GLY A 59 21.30 3.73 3.87
CA GLY A 59 21.47 2.90 2.68
C GLY A 59 21.32 3.72 1.40
N TYR A 60 22.19 3.48 0.44
CA TYR A 60 22.05 4.02 -0.91
C TYR A 60 20.99 3.21 -1.67
N VAL A 61 19.99 3.87 -2.25
CA VAL A 61 19.08 3.22 -3.20
C VAL A 61 19.85 3.09 -4.51
N SER A 62 20.23 1.86 -4.88
CA SER A 62 20.73 1.58 -6.23
C SER A 62 19.75 2.16 -7.24
N ASN A 63 20.28 2.98 -8.17
CA ASN A 63 19.55 3.79 -9.14
C ASN A 63 18.11 3.30 -9.43
N VAL A 64 17.14 4.16 -9.13
CA VAL A 64 15.73 4.05 -9.56
C VAL A 64 15.58 4.14 -11.10
N ASN A 65 16.70 4.36 -11.80
CA ASN A 65 16.86 4.34 -13.24
C ASN A 65 17.57 3.07 -13.75
N ASP A 66 17.76 2.02 -12.94
CA ASP A 66 18.20 0.73 -13.50
C ASP A 66 17.02 0.19 -14.35
N PRO A 67 17.14 0.22 -15.68
CA PRO A 67 16.12 -0.29 -16.57
C PRO A 67 16.30 -1.80 -16.62
N ASP A 68 16.17 -2.46 -15.47
CA ASP A 68 16.23 -3.91 -15.36
C ASP A 68 14.94 -4.46 -15.99
N TRP A 69 15.03 -4.42 -17.31
CA TRP A 69 14.22 -4.90 -18.40
C TRP A 69 13.08 -5.80 -17.96
N ASP A 70 11.94 -5.18 -17.70
CA ASP A 70 10.67 -5.84 -17.93
C ASP A 70 10.31 -5.69 -19.42
N PRO A 71 10.38 -6.76 -20.23
CA PRO A 71 10.00 -6.70 -21.64
C PRO A 71 8.52 -6.37 -21.84
N SER A 72 7.70 -6.36 -20.77
CA SER A 72 6.28 -6.04 -20.83
C SER A 72 5.93 -4.55 -20.64
N GLY A 73 6.92 -3.69 -20.37
CA GLY A 73 6.76 -2.24 -20.46
C GLY A 73 5.91 -1.59 -19.36
N THR A 74 5.60 -2.30 -18.28
CA THR A 74 4.78 -1.79 -17.16
C THR A 74 5.59 -1.02 -16.11
N ALA A 75 6.83 -0.63 -16.42
CA ALA A 75 7.71 0.07 -15.51
C ALA A 75 7.12 1.44 -15.14
N ARG A 76 6.42 1.49 -14.00
CA ARG A 76 5.94 2.74 -13.39
C ARG A 76 7.14 3.65 -13.17
N VAL A 77 7.00 4.93 -13.52
CA VAL A 77 7.98 5.96 -13.12
C VAL A 77 7.97 6.01 -11.59
N LYS A 78 8.94 5.35 -10.97
CA LYS A 78 9.16 5.38 -9.53
C LYS A 78 9.84 6.71 -9.20
N SER A 79 9.08 7.77 -8.99
CA SER A 79 9.63 8.94 -8.29
C SER A 79 9.58 8.63 -6.81
N VAL A 80 10.75 8.49 -6.18
CA VAL A 80 10.85 8.43 -4.72
C VAL A 80 11.33 9.81 -4.28
N PRO A 81 10.44 10.73 -3.88
CA PRO A 81 10.90 11.91 -3.18
C PRO A 81 11.58 11.44 -1.87
N ASN A 82 12.53 12.22 -1.36
CA ASN A 82 13.11 11.96 -0.04
C ASN A 82 12.04 12.23 1.02
N ILE A 83 11.17 11.25 1.21
CA ILE A 83 10.05 11.28 2.12
C ILE A 83 10.46 10.52 3.37
N HIS A 84 10.50 11.18 4.51
CA HIS A 84 11.02 10.62 5.76
C HIS A 84 9.93 10.10 6.73
N THR A 85 8.64 10.22 6.38
CA THR A 85 7.53 9.84 7.30
C THR A 85 6.26 9.47 6.55
N TRP A 86 6.20 8.24 6.01
CA TRP A 86 4.92 7.67 5.59
C TRP A 86 4.02 7.42 6.80
N THR A 87 2.77 7.86 6.71
CA THR A 87 1.76 7.69 7.78
C THR A 87 0.85 6.50 7.50
N HIS A 88 0.55 6.26 6.21
CA HIS A 88 -0.41 5.28 5.75
C HIS A 88 0.13 4.57 4.50
N CYS A 89 -0.46 3.42 4.18
CA CYS A 89 -0.23 2.71 2.94
C CYS A 89 -1.57 2.44 2.26
N GLU A 90 -1.63 2.72 0.96
CA GLU A 90 -2.77 2.38 0.13
C GLU A 90 -2.97 0.86 0.13
N ILE A 91 -4.23 0.40 0.13
CA ILE A 91 -4.55 -1.04 0.15
C ILE A 91 -4.22 -1.64 -1.21
N HIS A 92 -4.71 -1.02 -2.28
CA HIS A 92 -4.35 -1.37 -3.64
C HIS A 92 -4.75 -0.25 -4.62
N PRO A 93 -3.87 0.20 -5.53
CA PRO A 93 -4.18 1.30 -6.45
C PRO A 93 -5.44 1.11 -7.32
N SER A 94 -5.81 -0.13 -7.64
CA SER A 94 -7.04 -0.41 -8.40
C SER A 94 -8.34 -0.06 -7.67
N MET A 95 -8.29 0.18 -6.35
CA MET A 95 -9.47 0.58 -5.57
C MET A 95 -9.96 1.98 -5.90
N ILE A 96 -9.17 2.80 -6.61
CA ILE A 96 -9.60 4.10 -7.13
C ILE A 96 -10.60 3.98 -8.29
N LEU A 97 -10.67 2.80 -8.93
CA LEU A 97 -11.51 2.59 -10.11
C LEU A 97 -12.99 2.44 -9.71
N GLY A 98 -13.86 3.14 -10.41
CA GLY A 98 -15.30 2.96 -10.28
C GLY A 98 -15.78 1.59 -10.79
N ILE A 99 -17.01 1.22 -10.43
CA ILE A 99 -17.61 -0.11 -10.71
C ILE A 99 -17.52 -0.50 -12.19
N CYS A 100 -17.75 0.43 -13.12
CA CYS A 100 -17.68 0.13 -14.54
C CYS A 100 -16.25 -0.03 -15.05
N ALA A 101 -15.31 0.76 -14.51
CA ALA A 101 -13.90 0.72 -14.91
C ALA A 101 -13.20 -0.54 -14.37
N SER A 102 -13.61 -1.06 -13.22
CA SER A 102 -13.01 -2.27 -12.60
C SER A 102 -13.30 -3.57 -13.36
N ILE A 103 -14.21 -3.55 -14.34
CA ILE A 103 -14.55 -4.72 -15.18
C ILE A 103 -13.73 -4.72 -16.48
N ILE A 104 -13.06 -3.61 -16.82
CA ILE A 104 -12.24 -3.52 -18.03
C ILE A 104 -10.97 -4.35 -17.82
N PRO A 105 -10.66 -5.32 -18.69
CA PRO A 105 -9.41 -6.06 -18.60
C PRO A 105 -8.23 -5.10 -18.89
N PHE A 106 -7.21 -5.13 -18.03
CA PHE A 106 -6.03 -4.25 -18.11
C PHE A 106 -6.40 -2.74 -18.15
N PRO A 107 -7.12 -2.23 -17.14
CA PRO A 107 -7.66 -0.87 -17.16
C PRO A 107 -6.57 0.22 -17.14
N ASP A 108 -5.34 -0.14 -16.76
CA ASP A 108 -4.15 0.71 -16.69
C ASP A 108 -3.29 0.69 -17.97
N HIS A 109 -3.69 -0.07 -18.99
CA HIS A 109 -2.94 -0.25 -20.25
C HIS A 109 -3.69 0.17 -21.52
N ASN A 110 -4.79 0.92 -21.38
CA ASN A 110 -5.61 1.39 -22.50
C ASN A 110 -5.26 2.81 -22.96
#